data_AF-A0AAE1NKJ4-F1
#
_entry.id   AF-A0AAE1NKJ4-F1
#
_cell.length_a   1.000
_cell.length_b   1.000
_cell.length_c   1.000
_cell.angle_alpha   90.00
_cell.angle_beta   90.00
_cell.angle_gamma   90.00
#
_symmetry.space_group_name_H-M   'P 1'
#
loop_
_entity.id
_entity.type
_entity.pdbx_description
1 polymer ?
#
loop_
_entity_poly.entity_id
_entity_poly.type
_entity_poly.pdbx_seq_one_letter_code
_entity_poly.pdbx_strand_id
1 'polypeptide(L)'
;MDSIPTSGEMVLDEIIKITGAPTVTPTRSQRENARCPTDLDQVYDLTITLLQYGANPNINISTTEPMICHSQSSVFLKKSSNLVMYYYVQLLIRKEELLVEPEQRFKRLIQLYYLAMEHNQLHQCLKILYTQTSLVPMKPCLAGVLRELYTRPRTLKQICRVIVYRALGRRTAQNVNKLPLPPILKDYILNFHP
;
A
#
# COMPACT_ATOMS: atom_id res chain seq x y z
N MET A 1 36.65 -14.24 -1.80
CA MET A 1 35.84 -14.07 -0.57
C MET A 1 34.74 -13.10 -0.95
N ASP A 2 33.73 -13.63 -1.61
CA ASP A 2 32.65 -12.85 -2.20
C ASP A 2 31.61 -12.53 -1.13
N SER A 3 31.35 -11.24 -0.97
CA SER A 3 30.41 -10.71 -0.01
C SER A 3 28.99 -10.89 -0.55
N ILE A 4 28.19 -11.66 0.19
CA ILE A 4 26.76 -11.92 -0.06
C ILE A 4 25.99 -10.59 0.09
N PRO A 5 25.18 -10.15 -0.89
CA PRO A 5 24.34 -8.98 -0.73
C PRO A 5 23.11 -9.32 0.14
N THR A 6 22.95 -8.57 1.22
CA THR A 6 21.89 -8.74 2.24
C THR A 6 20.51 -8.37 1.66
N SER A 7 19.57 -9.31 1.74
CA SER A 7 18.22 -9.29 1.14
C SER A 7 17.23 -8.26 1.73
N GLY A 8 17.56 -6.96 1.66
CA GLY A 8 16.77 -5.88 2.27
C GLY A 8 16.46 -4.65 1.39
N GLU A 9 16.75 -4.70 0.09
CA GLU A 9 16.85 -3.51 -0.78
C GLU A 9 15.70 -3.30 -1.80
N MET A 10 14.44 -3.54 -1.44
CA MET A 10 13.33 -3.41 -2.40
C MET A 10 12.12 -2.65 -1.85
N VAL A 11 12.16 -1.32 -1.80
CA VAL A 11 10.92 -0.55 -1.51
C VAL A 11 10.59 0.43 -2.63
N LEU A 12 11.54 1.21 -3.14
CA LEU A 12 11.26 2.23 -4.16
C LEU A 12 11.39 1.73 -5.61
N ASP A 13 12.43 0.94 -5.91
CA ASP A 13 12.66 0.41 -7.26
C ASP A 13 11.56 -0.57 -7.69
N GLU A 14 10.96 -1.30 -6.74
CA GLU A 14 9.81 -2.16 -7.02
C GLU A 14 8.54 -1.33 -7.17
N ILE A 15 8.22 -0.37 -6.29
CA ILE A 15 7.03 0.50 -6.43
C ILE A 15 7.03 1.24 -7.78
N ILE A 16 8.20 1.71 -8.24
CA ILE A 16 8.35 2.37 -9.55
C ILE A 16 8.20 1.37 -10.72
N LYS A 17 8.78 0.16 -10.63
CA LYS A 17 8.59 -0.90 -11.65
C LYS A 17 7.15 -1.44 -11.70
N ILE A 18 6.48 -1.48 -10.55
CA ILE A 18 5.15 -2.07 -10.32
C ILE A 18 4.01 -1.15 -10.83
N THR A 19 4.23 0.15 -10.98
CA THR A 19 3.17 1.09 -11.39
C THR A 19 2.96 1.21 -12.91
N GLY A 20 3.81 0.57 -13.74
CA GLY A 20 3.61 0.52 -15.19
C GLY A 20 3.62 1.88 -15.90
N ALA A 21 4.20 2.91 -15.27
CA ALA A 21 4.32 4.25 -15.84
C ALA A 21 5.44 4.28 -16.91
N PRO A 22 5.29 5.06 -18.00
CA PRO A 22 6.37 5.28 -18.95
C PRO A 22 7.53 6.00 -18.25
N THR A 23 8.73 5.55 -18.57
CA THR A 23 10.03 5.88 -18.00
C THR A 23 10.20 7.37 -17.68
N VAL A 24 9.93 7.76 -16.44
CA VAL A 24 10.54 8.95 -15.84
C VAL A 24 11.77 8.45 -15.10
N THR A 25 12.95 8.68 -15.68
CA THR A 25 14.23 8.40 -15.02
C THR A 25 14.29 9.15 -13.69
N PRO A 26 14.31 8.45 -12.53
CA PRO A 26 14.43 9.11 -11.25
C PRO A 26 15.86 9.65 -11.12
N THR A 27 16.01 10.92 -10.77
CA THR A 27 17.28 11.48 -10.34
C THR A 27 17.80 10.71 -9.12
N ARG A 28 19.12 10.54 -9.04
CA ARG A 28 19.87 9.65 -8.12
C ARG A 28 19.51 9.75 -6.63
N SER A 29 18.78 10.78 -6.20
CA SER A 29 18.26 11.00 -4.83
C SER A 29 16.91 10.32 -4.52
N GLN A 30 16.16 9.81 -5.51
CA GLN A 30 14.84 9.15 -5.29
C GLN A 30 14.94 7.63 -5.03
N ARG A 31 16.16 7.10 -4.89
CA ARG A 31 16.44 5.65 -4.74
C ARG A 31 16.69 5.21 -3.30
N GLU A 32 16.52 6.07 -2.31
CA GLU A 32 16.80 5.71 -0.93
C GLU A 32 15.55 5.17 -0.24
N ASN A 33 15.57 3.89 0.16
CA ASN A 33 14.56 3.30 1.03
C ASN A 33 14.21 4.25 2.17
N ALA A 34 12.92 4.43 2.52
CA ALA A 34 12.54 5.23 3.69
C ALA A 34 13.36 4.80 4.91
N ARG A 35 14.23 5.71 5.37
CA ARG A 35 15.14 5.51 6.51
C ARG A 35 14.61 6.24 7.73
N CYS A 36 13.82 7.28 7.51
CA CYS A 36 13.15 8.03 8.56
C CYS A 36 11.63 8.14 8.27
N PRO A 37 10.79 8.36 9.29
CA PRO A 37 9.35 8.44 9.10
C PRO A 37 8.89 9.61 8.21
N THR A 38 9.65 10.71 8.15
CA THR A 38 9.38 11.85 7.25
C THR A 38 9.49 11.48 5.77
N ASP A 39 10.29 10.46 5.42
CA ASP A 39 10.35 9.96 4.05
C ASP A 39 9.00 9.38 3.59
N LEU A 40 8.15 8.95 4.54
CA LEU A 40 6.82 8.41 4.23
C LEU A 40 5.89 9.45 3.59
N ASP A 41 6.07 10.74 3.87
CA ASP A 41 5.30 11.80 3.22
C ASP A 41 5.67 11.89 1.73
N GLN A 42 6.96 11.78 1.38
CA GLN A 42 7.41 11.74 -0.01
C GLN A 42 6.91 10.48 -0.73
N VAL A 43 6.96 9.32 -0.05
CA VAL A 43 6.42 8.07 -0.59
C VAL A 43 4.91 8.18 -0.80
N TYR A 44 4.19 8.83 0.11
CA TYR A 44 2.76 9.08 -0.02
C TYR A 44 2.45 9.95 -1.24
N ASP A 45 3.13 11.09 -1.39
CA ASP A 45 2.93 12.04 -2.51
C ASP A 45 3.25 11.41 -3.87
N LEU A 46 4.31 10.60 -3.92
CA LEU A 46 4.64 9.81 -5.11
C LEU A 46 3.55 8.77 -5.39
N THR A 47 3.10 8.03 -4.37
CA THR A 47 2.11 6.96 -4.53
C THR A 47 0.76 7.51 -5.01
N ILE A 48 0.28 8.62 -4.44
CA ILE A 48 -0.98 9.24 -4.87
C ILE A 48 -0.88 9.73 -6.32
N THR A 49 0.25 10.33 -6.70
CA THR A 49 0.52 10.76 -8.07
C THR A 49 0.47 9.56 -9.02
N LEU A 50 1.19 8.48 -8.70
CA LEU A 50 1.19 7.28 -9.55
C LEU A 50 -0.22 6.69 -9.71
N LEU A 51 -1.00 6.62 -8.62
CA LEU A 51 -2.38 6.17 -8.67
C LEU A 51 -3.25 7.06 -9.57
N GLN A 52 -3.14 8.39 -9.44
CA GLN A 52 -3.91 9.32 -10.28
C GLN A 52 -3.58 9.21 -11.78
N TYR A 53 -2.40 8.70 -12.12
CA TYR A 53 -1.90 8.55 -13.49
C TYR A 53 -2.02 7.13 -14.07
N GLY A 54 -2.72 6.22 -13.39
CA GLY A 54 -3.06 4.91 -13.95
C GLY A 54 -2.42 3.70 -13.28
N ALA A 55 -1.63 3.90 -12.22
CA ALA A 55 -1.05 2.79 -11.48
C ALA A 55 -2.13 1.86 -10.91
N ASN A 56 -1.86 0.55 -10.92
CA ASN A 56 -2.77 -0.45 -10.41
C ASN A 56 -2.50 -0.77 -8.92
N PRO A 57 -3.37 -0.36 -7.97
CA PRO A 57 -3.18 -0.66 -6.55
C PRO A 57 -3.40 -2.14 -6.20
N ASN A 58 -4.00 -2.90 -7.12
CA ASN A 58 -4.35 -4.30 -6.99
C ASN A 58 -3.30 -5.25 -7.60
N ILE A 59 -2.14 -4.71 -7.94
CA ILE A 59 -1.07 -5.51 -8.52
C ILE A 59 -0.59 -6.56 -7.54
N ASN A 60 -0.44 -7.77 -8.08
CA ASN A 60 0.04 -8.95 -7.39
C ASN A 60 1.56 -9.01 -7.61
N ILE A 61 2.32 -8.82 -6.55
CA ILE A 61 3.77 -8.96 -6.54
C ILE A 61 4.08 -10.45 -6.55
N SER A 62 4.48 -10.95 -7.72
CA SER A 62 4.94 -12.32 -7.89
C SER A 62 6.28 -12.51 -7.19
N THR A 63 6.29 -12.65 -5.87
CA THR A 63 7.54 -13.02 -5.19
C THR A 63 7.77 -14.51 -5.40
N THR A 64 8.82 -14.85 -6.13
CA THR A 64 9.27 -16.24 -6.35
C THR A 64 9.89 -16.89 -5.10
N GLU A 65 9.95 -16.18 -3.97
CA GLU A 65 10.49 -16.70 -2.72
C GLU A 65 9.40 -16.80 -1.63
N PRO A 66 9.16 -17.99 -1.08
CA PRO A 66 8.31 -18.13 0.09
C PRO A 66 8.95 -17.40 1.28
N MET A 67 8.20 -16.54 1.96
CA MET A 67 8.61 -16.01 3.27
C MET A 67 8.62 -17.17 4.29
N ILE A 68 9.72 -17.90 4.37
CA ILE A 68 9.91 -18.96 5.38
C ILE A 68 10.21 -18.27 6.72
N CYS A 69 9.25 -18.28 7.64
CA CYS A 69 9.50 -17.97 9.05
C CYS A 69 10.14 -19.19 9.71
N HIS A 70 11.44 -19.15 10.00
CA HIS A 70 12.10 -20.17 10.79
C HIS A 70 11.81 -19.95 12.28
N SER A 71 10.71 -20.53 12.77
CA SER A 71 10.58 -20.86 14.20
C SER A 71 10.91 -22.34 14.37
N GLN A 72 11.92 -22.65 15.19
CA GLN A 72 12.61 -23.95 15.32
C GLN A 72 11.74 -25.19 15.66
N SER A 73 10.40 -25.14 15.61
CA SER A 73 9.55 -26.31 15.88
C SER A 73 8.20 -26.37 15.16
N SER A 74 7.88 -25.45 14.24
CA SER A 74 6.66 -25.58 13.43
C SER A 74 6.76 -24.83 12.09
N VAL A 75 6.45 -25.54 11.00
CA VAL A 75 6.26 -24.94 9.69
C VAL A 75 4.86 -24.32 9.67
N PHE A 76 4.74 -23.08 10.15
CA PHE A 76 3.52 -22.32 9.95
C PHE A 76 3.52 -21.77 8.53
N LEU A 77 2.67 -22.33 7.66
CA LEU A 77 2.39 -21.77 6.34
C LEU A 77 1.69 -20.42 6.53
N LYS A 78 2.49 -19.35 6.62
CA LYS A 78 2.00 -17.98 6.65
C LYS A 78 1.26 -17.72 5.35
N LYS A 79 -0.08 -17.65 5.40
CA LYS A 79 -0.87 -17.22 4.25
C LYS A 79 -0.43 -15.80 3.89
N SER A 80 0.35 -15.67 2.82
CA SER A 80 0.75 -14.39 2.27
C SER A 80 -0.33 -13.89 1.32
N SER A 81 -0.41 -12.57 1.21
CA SER A 81 -1.09 -11.93 0.10
C SER A 81 -0.02 -11.28 -0.74
N ASN A 82 -0.12 -11.43 -2.05
CA ASN A 82 0.83 -10.80 -2.94
C ASN A 82 0.46 -9.33 -3.23
N LEU A 83 -0.49 -8.75 -2.50
CA LEU A 83 -0.93 -7.39 -2.74
C LEU A 83 0.06 -6.39 -2.12
N VAL A 84 0.32 -5.28 -2.80
CA VAL A 84 1.26 -4.23 -2.35
C VAL A 84 1.02 -3.79 -0.91
N MET A 85 -0.25 -3.63 -0.53
CA MET A 85 -0.64 -3.29 0.84
C MET A 85 -0.14 -4.30 1.88
N TYR A 86 -0.15 -5.60 1.56
CA TYR A 86 0.37 -6.64 2.45
C TYR A 86 1.88 -6.47 2.67
N TYR A 87 2.65 -6.28 1.60
CA TYR A 87 4.10 -6.07 1.71
C TYR A 87 4.45 -4.83 2.50
N TYR A 88 3.73 -3.74 2.27
CA TYR A 88 3.94 -2.52 3.05
C TYR A 88 3.73 -2.77 4.54
N VAL A 89 2.69 -3.51 4.93
CA VAL A 89 2.47 -3.87 6.33
C VAL A 89 3.56 -4.80 6.87
N GLN A 90 4.04 -5.77 6.08
CA GLN A 90 5.17 -6.62 6.49
C GLN A 90 6.46 -5.81 6.67
N LEU A 91 6.69 -4.80 5.82
CA LEU A 91 7.82 -3.88 5.95
C LEU A 91 7.73 -3.08 7.26
N LEU A 92 6.55 -2.56 7.59
CA LEU A 92 6.33 -1.83 8.85
C LEU A 92 6.56 -2.70 10.09
N ILE A 93 6.18 -3.99 10.03
CA ILE A 93 6.46 -4.94 11.11
C ILE A 93 7.98 -5.14 11.30
N ARG A 94 8.76 -5.15 10.20
CA ARG A 94 10.23 -5.31 10.26
C ARG A 94 10.95 -4.03 10.66
N LYS A 95 10.46 -2.86 10.25
CA LYS A 95 11.02 -1.54 10.51
C LYS A 95 10.21 -0.79 11.56
N GLU A 96 10.28 -1.26 12.81
CA GLU A 96 9.50 -0.67 13.91
C GLU A 96 9.81 0.81 14.16
N GLU A 97 10.99 1.29 13.77
CA GLU A 97 11.41 2.69 13.81
C GLU A 97 10.45 3.64 13.07
N LEU A 98 9.78 3.17 12.02
CA LEU A 98 8.78 3.94 11.27
C LEU A 98 7.44 4.08 12.02
N LEU A 99 7.24 3.33 13.10
CA LEU A 99 6.01 3.29 13.90
C LEU A 99 6.08 4.14 15.18
N VAL A 100 7.23 4.75 15.47
CA VAL A 100 7.50 5.46 16.74
C VAL A 100 6.81 6.82 16.81
N GLU A 101 6.43 7.40 15.67
CA GLU A 101 5.90 8.76 15.64
C GLU A 101 4.46 8.93 16.12
N PRO A 102 4.16 10.01 16.88
CA PRO A 102 2.81 10.30 17.36
C PRO A 102 1.82 10.60 16.23
N GLU A 103 2.30 11.15 15.11
CA GLU A 103 1.48 11.50 13.95
C GLU A 103 1.03 10.28 13.13
N GLN A 104 1.59 9.10 13.39
CA GLN A 104 1.27 7.85 12.70
C GLN A 104 1.26 7.99 11.16
N ARG A 105 2.26 8.67 10.58
CA ARG A 105 2.38 8.90 9.13
C ARG A 105 2.24 7.62 8.30
N PHE A 106 2.72 6.49 8.83
CA PHE A 106 2.56 5.16 8.24
C PHE A 106 1.10 4.80 7.90
N LYS A 107 0.11 5.31 8.67
CA LYS A 107 -1.32 5.08 8.49
C LYS A 107 -1.82 5.67 7.18
N ARG A 108 -1.27 6.80 6.74
CA ARG A 108 -1.71 7.51 5.52
C ARG A 108 -1.59 6.63 4.29
N LEU A 109 -0.47 5.92 4.16
CA LEU A 109 -0.25 5.04 3.02
C LEU A 109 -1.18 3.80 3.06
N ILE A 110 -1.41 3.24 4.26
CA ILE A 110 -2.40 2.17 4.46
C ILE A 110 -3.79 2.63 4.02
N GLN A 111 -4.19 3.85 4.44
CA GLN A 111 -5.48 4.44 4.06
C GLN A 111 -5.56 4.72 2.56
N LEU A 112 -4.48 5.19 1.93
CA LEU A 112 -4.44 5.42 0.49
C LEU A 112 -4.73 4.13 -0.29
N TYR A 113 -4.07 3.03 0.06
CA TYR A 113 -4.37 1.72 -0.52
C TYR A 113 -5.78 1.24 -0.18
N TYR A 114 -6.25 1.45 1.05
CA TYR A 114 -7.62 1.16 1.44
C TYR A 114 -8.64 1.90 0.58
N LEU A 115 -8.36 3.13 0.15
CA LEU A 115 -9.26 3.91 -0.70
C LEU A 115 -9.15 3.53 -2.19
N ALA A 116 -7.98 3.11 -2.66
CA ALA A 116 -7.73 2.84 -4.08
C ALA A 116 -7.99 1.38 -4.52
N MET A 117 -7.79 0.40 -3.64
CA MET A 117 -7.88 -1.03 -3.97
C MET A 117 -9.33 -1.48 -4.25
N GLU A 118 -9.47 -2.55 -5.04
CA GLU A 118 -10.77 -3.19 -5.28
C GLU A 118 -11.28 -3.87 -4.00
N HIS A 119 -12.59 -3.82 -3.78
CA HIS A 119 -13.20 -4.23 -2.52
C HIS A 119 -12.88 -5.70 -2.15
N ASN A 120 -13.04 -6.62 -3.11
CA ASN A 120 -12.80 -8.05 -2.87
C ASN A 120 -11.34 -8.32 -2.49
N GLN A 121 -10.40 -7.69 -3.19
CA GLN A 121 -8.97 -7.89 -2.98
C GLN A 121 -8.51 -7.25 -1.67
N LEU A 122 -8.98 -6.03 -1.37
CA LEU A 122 -8.75 -5.38 -0.09
C LEU A 122 -9.27 -6.25 1.06
N HIS A 123 -10.51 -6.71 0.99
CA HIS A 123 -11.11 -7.46 2.10
C HIS A 123 -10.38 -8.79 2.34
N GLN A 124 -9.96 -9.47 1.27
CA GLN A 124 -9.09 -10.64 1.39
C GLN A 124 -7.74 -10.31 2.05
N CYS A 125 -7.10 -9.21 1.65
CA CYS A 125 -5.85 -8.73 2.25
C CYS A 125 -6.02 -8.40 3.73
N LEU A 126 -7.03 -7.59 4.07
CA LEU A 126 -7.33 -7.18 5.44
C LEU A 126 -7.70 -8.37 6.32
N LYS A 127 -8.43 -9.36 5.81
CA LYS A 127 -8.74 -10.58 6.56
C LYS A 127 -7.45 -11.30 6.96
N ILE A 128 -6.50 -11.45 6.04
CA ILE A 128 -5.20 -12.08 6.33
C ILE A 128 -4.44 -11.27 7.37
N LEU A 129 -4.34 -9.95 7.18
CA LEU A 129 -3.62 -9.05 8.09
C LEU A 129 -4.27 -9.00 9.48
N TYR A 130 -5.60 -9.00 9.56
CA TYR A 130 -6.36 -9.05 10.80
C TYR A 130 -6.06 -10.33 11.57
N THR A 131 -6.11 -11.50 10.91
CA THR A 131 -5.74 -12.77 11.56
C THR A 131 -4.28 -12.76 12.03
N GLN A 132 -3.37 -12.14 11.27
CA GLN A 132 -1.97 -12.01 11.68
C GLN A 132 -1.77 -11.15 12.93
N THR A 133 -2.65 -10.17 13.21
CA THR A 133 -2.54 -9.34 14.42
C THR A 133 -2.61 -10.12 15.72
N SER A 134 -3.23 -11.30 15.70
CA SER A 134 -3.30 -12.20 16.86
C SER A 134 -2.18 -13.25 16.90
N LEU A 135 -1.51 -13.49 15.77
CA LEU A 135 -0.52 -14.58 15.61
C LEU A 135 0.93 -14.10 15.61
N VAL A 136 1.16 -12.86 15.19
CA VAL A 136 2.50 -12.28 15.06
C VAL A 136 2.59 -11.07 15.99
N PRO A 137 3.66 -10.96 16.81
CA PRO A 137 3.88 -9.76 17.61
C PRO A 137 4.05 -8.55 16.68
N MET A 138 3.21 -7.54 16.88
CA MET A 138 3.24 -6.27 16.15
C MET A 138 2.91 -5.12 17.09
N LYS A 139 3.37 -3.91 16.76
CA LYS A 139 3.06 -2.73 17.56
C LYS A 139 1.54 -2.50 17.66
N PRO A 140 1.03 -2.11 18.84
CA PRO A 140 -0.41 -1.94 19.05
C PRO A 140 -1.03 -0.84 18.19
N CYS A 141 -0.27 0.20 17.81
CA CYS A 141 -0.72 1.23 16.89
C CYS A 141 -1.09 0.67 15.50
N LEU A 142 -0.19 -0.12 14.91
CA LEU A 142 -0.41 -0.79 13.62
C LEU A 142 -1.56 -1.81 13.71
N ALA A 143 -1.58 -2.63 14.77
CA ALA A 143 -2.65 -3.58 15.00
C ALA A 143 -4.02 -2.89 15.13
N GLY A 144 -4.07 -1.74 15.81
CA GLY A 144 -5.27 -0.91 15.97
C GLY A 144 -5.80 -0.43 14.63
N VAL A 145 -4.93 0.11 13.76
CA VAL A 145 -5.29 0.55 12.40
C VAL A 145 -5.84 -0.60 11.56
N LEU A 146 -5.19 -1.77 11.57
CA LEU A 146 -5.64 -2.92 10.79
C LEU A 146 -7.00 -3.46 11.28
N ARG A 147 -7.19 -3.50 12.60
CA ARG A 147 -8.48 -3.87 13.21
C ARG A 147 -9.57 -2.87 12.84
N GLU A 148 -9.30 -1.57 12.93
CA GLU A 148 -10.23 -0.50 12.54
C GLU A 148 -10.70 -0.66 11.09
N LEU A 149 -9.76 -0.84 10.15
CA LEU A 149 -10.06 -0.95 8.73
C LEU A 149 -10.81 -2.24 8.35
N TYR A 150 -10.59 -3.33 9.10
CA TYR A 150 -11.30 -4.59 8.88
C TYR A 150 -12.71 -4.58 9.45
N THR A 151 -12.91 -4.02 10.65
CA THR A 151 -14.22 -4.00 11.32
C THR A 151 -15.16 -2.93 10.76
N ARG A 152 -14.61 -1.84 10.18
CA ARG A 152 -15.39 -0.77 9.56
C ARG A 152 -15.48 -0.99 8.04
N PRO A 153 -16.64 -1.47 7.52
CA PRO A 153 -16.82 -1.63 6.09
C PRO A 153 -16.80 -0.27 5.37
N ARG A 154 -16.40 -0.28 4.09
CA ARG A 154 -16.43 0.91 3.23
C ARG A 154 -17.88 1.38 3.05
N THR A 155 -18.07 2.70 3.01
CA THR A 155 -19.36 3.29 2.64
C THR A 155 -19.69 3.03 1.18
N LEU A 156 -20.98 3.06 0.83
CA LEU A 156 -21.42 2.96 -0.57
C LEU A 156 -20.77 4.04 -1.45
N LYS A 157 -20.65 5.28 -0.93
CA LYS A 157 -19.93 6.39 -1.59
C LYS A 157 -18.50 5.99 -1.98
N GLN A 158 -17.78 5.31 -1.09
CA GLN A 158 -16.42 4.86 -1.35
C GLN A 158 -16.37 3.69 -2.34
N ILE A 159 -17.32 2.76 -2.28
CA ILE A 159 -17.42 1.65 -3.24
C ILE A 159 -17.69 2.21 -4.64
N CYS A 160 -18.64 3.13 -4.79
CA CYS A 160 -18.93 3.83 -6.04
C CYS A 160 -17.69 4.56 -6.58
N ARG A 161 -16.95 5.25 -5.71
CA ARG A 161 -15.70 5.92 -6.09
C ARG A 161 -14.71 4.96 -6.73
N VAL A 162 -14.49 3.78 -6.14
CA VAL A 162 -13.56 2.78 -6.66
C VAL A 162 -14.02 2.22 -8.00
N ILE A 163 -15.32 2.03 -8.19
CA ILE A 163 -15.90 1.60 -9.47
C ILE A 163 -15.65 2.65 -10.56
N VAL A 164 -15.92 3.93 -10.28
CA VAL A 164 -15.66 5.03 -11.22
C VAL A 164 -14.17 5.17 -11.51
N TYR A 165 -13.32 5.12 -10.46
CA TYR A 165 -11.87 5.13 -10.59
C TYR A 165 -11.36 4.04 -11.54
N ARG A 166 -11.86 2.81 -11.40
CA ARG A 166 -11.54 1.69 -12.29
C ARG A 166 -12.08 1.90 -13.71
N ALA A 167 -13.30 2.39 -13.86
CA ALA A 167 -13.92 2.66 -15.16
C ALA A 167 -13.17 3.74 -15.96
N LEU A 168 -12.54 4.71 -15.27
CA LEU A 168 -11.66 5.72 -15.88
C LEU A 168 -10.26 5.18 -16.28
N GLY A 169 -10.05 3.86 -16.20
CA GLY A 169 -8.76 3.23 -16.43
C GLY A 169 -7.72 3.63 -15.38
N ARG A 170 -8.15 4.01 -14.17
CA ARG A 170 -7.30 4.52 -13.07
C ARG A 170 -6.57 5.82 -13.39
N ARG A 171 -6.93 6.52 -14.47
CA ARG A 171 -6.30 7.79 -14.88
C ARG A 171 -7.17 8.98 -14.50
N THR A 172 -7.36 9.20 -13.20
CA THR A 172 -8.28 10.24 -12.71
C THR A 172 -7.82 11.65 -13.07
N ALA A 173 -6.52 11.94 -12.96
CA ALA A 173 -5.98 13.26 -13.30
C ALA A 173 -6.30 13.68 -14.75
N GLN A 174 -6.38 12.72 -15.67
CA GLN A 174 -6.60 12.98 -17.10
C GLN A 174 -8.07 12.95 -17.51
N ASN A 175 -8.90 12.16 -16.81
CA ASN A 175 -10.24 11.82 -17.29
C ASN A 175 -11.39 12.33 -16.40
N VAL A 176 -11.14 12.69 -15.14
CA VAL A 176 -12.20 13.15 -14.22
C VAL A 176 -12.92 14.39 -14.74
N ASN A 177 -12.19 15.35 -15.32
CA ASN A 177 -12.77 16.60 -15.81
C ASN A 177 -13.75 16.39 -16.97
N LYS A 178 -13.62 15.29 -17.71
CA LYS A 178 -14.47 14.91 -18.85
C LYS A 178 -15.82 14.35 -18.41
N LEU A 179 -15.99 13.99 -17.14
CA LEU A 179 -17.24 13.44 -16.63
C LEU A 179 -18.30 14.54 -16.46
N PRO A 180 -19.58 14.27 -16.78
CA PRO A 180 -20.70 15.19 -16.54
C PRO A 180 -21.13 15.15 -15.07
N LEU A 181 -20.20 15.45 -14.15
CA LEU A 181 -20.43 15.43 -12.71
C LEU A 181 -20.25 16.83 -12.09
N PRO A 182 -20.94 17.13 -10.98
CA PRO A 182 -20.68 18.31 -10.17
C PRO A 182 -19.19 18.42 -9.75
N PRO A 183 -18.64 19.63 -9.64
CA PRO A 183 -17.23 19.84 -9.26
C PRO A 183 -16.83 19.14 -7.96
N ILE A 184 -17.73 19.11 -6.97
CA ILE A 184 -17.48 18.46 -5.67
C ILE A 184 -17.27 16.95 -5.81
N LEU A 185 -17.98 16.30 -6.74
CA LEU A 185 -17.79 14.87 -6.99
C LEU A 185 -16.52 14.59 -7.80
N LYS A 186 -16.16 15.51 -8.71
CA LYS A 186 -14.88 15.43 -9.44
C LYS A 186 -13.71 15.50 -8.47
N ASP A 187 -13.74 16.46 -7.55
CA ASP A 187 -12.72 16.63 -6.52
C ASP A 187 -12.63 15.39 -5.61
N TYR A 188 -13.79 14.88 -5.16
CA TYR A 188 -13.84 13.65 -4.36
C TYR A 188 -13.26 12.42 -5.06
N ILE A 189 -13.41 12.29 -6.39
CA ILE A 189 -12.83 11.18 -7.15
C ILE A 189 -11.31 11.37 -7.31
N LEU A 190 -10.87 12.61 -7.54
CA LEU A 190 -9.46 12.97 -7.77
C LEU A 190 -8.62 12.83 -6.48
N ASN A 191 -9.12 13.33 -5.35
CA ASN A 191 -8.38 13.42 -4.10
C ASN A 191 -8.70 12.23 -3.19
N PHE A 192 -7.72 11.37 -2.92
CA PHE A 192 -7.86 10.20 -2.04
C PHE A 192 -7.81 10.58 -0.56
N HIS A 193 -8.72 11.47 -0.17
CA HIS A 193 -8.90 11.85 1.23
C HIS A 193 -9.78 10.85 1.97
N PRO A 194 -9.37 10.39 3.16
CA PRO A 194 -10.18 9.57 4.06
C PRO A 194 -11.37 10.35 4.65
#